data_AF-I1R7R4-F1
#
_entry.id   AF-I1R7R4-F1
#
_cell.length_a   1.000
_cell.length_b   1.000
_cell.length_c   1.000
_cell.angle_alpha   90.00
_cell.angle_beta   90.00
_cell.angle_gamma   90.00
#
_symmetry.space_group_name_H-M   'P 1'
#
loop_
_entity.id
_entity.type
_entity.pdbx_description
1 polymer ?
#
loop_
_entity_poly.entity_id
_entity_poly.type
_entity_poly.pdbx_seq_one_letter_code
_entity_poly.pdbx_strand_id
1 'polypeptide(L)'
;GGAAARFMPWSPLGAAFAARYGVRRFTFAGYLRLCVARAAGRAAELALPPLLGAPDLDLVSLRCTELRRVALPALSAADDARLPGLVARWRRLEHLELEHRPASFPATAARVGAGCPGFSSLKMAGAIRDVDAAAMAASLPRLKRLCLDGCYLPRHELLAVIHGCLELESLSAKHCVGFDEGDEEVAREAAMIGRLEVGGSRLVDKFDQRDVDGLDDDTSSYVDVM
;
A
#
# COMPACT_ATOMS: atom_id res chain seq x y z
N GLY A 1 -15.32 6.64 5.33
CA GLY A 1 -14.38 7.75 5.03
C GLY A 1 -13.67 8.13 6.31
N GLY A 2 -12.42 7.72 6.47
CA GLY A 2 -11.57 8.22 7.55
C GLY A 2 -10.87 9.48 7.07
N ALA A 3 -11.07 10.61 7.75
CA ALA A 3 -10.28 11.81 7.49
C ALA A 3 -8.85 11.53 7.95
N ALA A 4 -7.98 11.14 7.02
CA ALA A 4 -6.56 11.05 7.27
C ALA A 4 -6.01 12.48 7.34
N ALA A 5 -5.89 13.01 8.55
CA ALA A 5 -5.19 14.27 8.77
C ALA A 5 -3.72 14.07 8.39
N ARG A 6 -3.35 14.54 7.19
CA ARG A 6 -1.96 14.59 6.74
C ARG A 6 -1.18 15.51 7.68
N PHE A 7 -0.41 14.93 8.59
CA PHE A 7 0.38 15.70 9.53
C PHE A 7 1.52 16.40 8.78
N MET A 8 1.56 17.72 8.88
CA MET A 8 2.67 18.54 8.43
C MET A 8 3.19 19.33 9.65
N PRO A 9 4.51 19.46 9.87
CA PRO A 9 5.06 20.25 10.98
C PRO A 9 4.60 21.72 10.96
N TRP A 10 4.32 22.27 9.78
CA TRP A 10 3.74 23.60 9.55
C TRP A 10 2.19 23.60 9.48
N SER A 11 1.53 22.52 9.87
CA SER A 11 0.07 22.48 9.94
C SER A 11 -0.46 23.41 11.03
N PRO A 12 -1.74 23.83 10.94
CA PRO A 12 -2.41 24.54 12.03
C PRO A 12 -2.30 23.83 13.38
N LEU A 13 -2.26 22.49 13.37
CA LEU A 13 -2.03 21.68 14.56
C LEU A 13 -0.62 21.87 15.12
N GLY A 14 0.41 21.85 14.26
CA GLY A 14 1.80 22.09 14.68
C GLY A 14 2.00 23.48 15.27
N ALA A 15 1.41 24.51 14.65
CA ALA A 15 1.44 25.88 15.14
C ALA A 15 0.69 26.03 16.49
N ALA A 16 -0.51 25.46 16.61
CA ALA A 16 -1.29 25.49 17.84
C ALA A 16 -0.58 24.74 18.99
N PHE A 17 0.04 23.59 18.69
CA PHE A 17 0.83 22.84 19.65
C PHE A 17 2.05 23.62 20.12
N ALA A 18 2.81 24.23 19.19
CA ALA A 18 3.96 25.05 19.53
C ALA A 18 3.57 26.24 20.42
N ALA A 19 2.46 26.92 20.12
CA ALA A 19 1.94 28.02 20.93
C ALA A 19 1.47 27.56 22.32
N ARG A 20 0.72 26.44 22.40
CA ARG A 20 0.16 25.90 23.65
C ARG A 20 1.24 25.45 24.63
N TYR A 21 2.32 24.86 24.14
CA TYR A 21 3.36 24.21 24.95
C TYR A 21 4.72 24.94 24.91
N GLY A 22 4.80 26.13 24.29
CA GLY A 22 6.02 26.94 24.24
C GLY A 22 7.18 26.28 23.48
N VAL A 23 6.89 25.42 22.49
CA VAL A 23 7.93 24.67 21.77
C VAL A 23 8.54 25.56 20.68
N ARG A 24 9.83 25.90 20.81
CA ARG A 24 10.55 26.76 19.85
C ARG A 24 10.66 26.19 18.43
N ARG A 25 10.76 24.86 18.30
CA ARG A 25 10.83 24.15 17.01
C ARG A 25 10.01 22.87 17.07
N PHE A 26 8.85 22.88 16.42
CA PHE A 26 8.01 21.69 16.29
C PHE A 26 8.54 20.81 15.14
N THR A 27 8.75 19.51 15.39
CA THR A 27 9.20 18.54 14.38
C THR A 27 8.33 17.30 14.44
N PHE A 28 8.14 16.63 13.31
CA PHE A 28 7.40 15.37 13.28
C PHE A 28 8.05 14.30 14.17
N ALA A 29 9.36 14.09 14.04
CA ALA A 29 10.09 13.12 14.86
C ALA A 29 9.95 13.37 16.37
N GLY A 30 10.03 14.65 16.81
CA GLY A 30 9.82 15.02 18.21
C GLY A 30 8.38 14.75 18.67
N TYR A 31 7.40 15.10 17.85
CA TYR A 31 5.99 14.83 18.12
C TYR A 31 5.69 13.33 18.19
N LEU A 32 6.22 12.53 17.26
CA LEU A 32 6.07 11.08 17.24
C LEU A 32 6.67 10.45 18.51
N ARG A 33 7.88 10.85 18.92
CA ARG A 33 8.50 10.40 20.17
C ARG A 33 7.62 10.66 21.38
N LEU A 34 7.03 11.86 21.45
CA LEU A 34 6.08 12.20 22.51
C LEU A 34 4.84 11.30 22.47
N CYS A 35 4.24 11.10 21.31
CA CYS A 35 3.08 10.22 21.14
C CYS A 35 3.38 8.78 21.56
N VAL A 36 4.52 8.23 21.11
CA VAL A 36 4.98 6.88 21.49
C VAL A 36 5.23 6.77 22.99
N ALA A 37 5.88 7.77 23.60
CA ALA A 37 6.12 7.80 25.04
C ALA A 37 4.80 7.83 25.83
N ARG A 38 3.84 8.66 25.41
CA ARG A 38 2.52 8.77 26.04
C ARG A 38 1.65 7.53 25.84
N ALA A 39 1.75 6.87 24.69
CA ALA A 39 1.02 5.65 24.41
C ALA A 39 1.43 4.50 25.35
N ALA A 40 2.61 4.56 25.97
CA ALA A 40 3.12 3.55 26.90
C ALA A 40 3.01 2.11 26.34
N GLY A 41 3.23 1.98 25.02
CA GLY A 41 3.12 0.72 24.28
C GLY A 41 1.71 0.19 24.03
N ARG A 42 0.67 0.93 24.42
CA ARG A 42 -0.75 0.56 24.23
C ARG A 42 -1.38 1.13 22.96
N ALA A 43 -0.58 1.71 22.06
CA ALA A 43 -1.09 2.19 20.79
C ALA A 43 -1.65 1.01 19.99
N ALA A 44 -2.92 1.08 19.62
CA ALA A 44 -3.58 0.08 18.79
C ALA A 44 -3.55 0.45 17.29
N GLU A 45 -3.45 1.75 16.98
CA GLU A 45 -3.48 2.24 15.61
C GLU A 45 -2.31 3.20 15.36
N LEU A 46 -1.71 3.08 14.18
CA LEU A 46 -0.63 3.93 13.72
C LEU A 46 -0.85 4.26 12.25
N ALA A 47 -0.86 5.55 11.93
CA ALA A 47 -0.81 6.03 10.56
C ALA A 47 0.32 7.04 10.45
N LEU A 48 1.32 6.75 9.61
CA LEU A 48 2.50 7.59 9.45
C LEU A 48 2.40 8.42 8.15
N PRO A 49 2.73 9.72 8.19
CA PRO A 49 2.79 10.55 6.99
C PRO A 49 4.02 10.20 6.14
N PRO A 50 4.07 10.62 4.85
CA PRO A 50 5.20 10.38 3.93
C PRO A 50 6.56 10.97 4.36
N LEU A 51 6.60 11.72 5.45
CA LEU A 51 7.79 12.39 5.98
C LEU A 51 8.55 11.53 7.01
N LEU A 52 8.42 10.20 6.92
CA LEU A 52 9.00 9.29 7.90
C LEU A 52 10.52 9.16 7.70
N GLY A 53 11.29 9.38 8.76
CA GLY A 53 12.70 9.01 8.79
C GLY A 53 12.90 7.57 9.28
N ALA A 54 13.94 6.89 8.79
CA ALA A 54 14.33 5.55 9.23
C ALA A 54 14.35 5.29 10.76
N PRO A 55 14.88 6.19 11.63
CA PRO A 55 14.91 5.94 13.08
C PRO A 55 13.54 6.00 13.76
N ASP A 56 12.57 6.66 13.12
CA ASP A 56 11.23 6.83 13.68
C ASP A 56 10.43 5.52 13.60
N LEU A 57 10.59 4.76 12.52
CA LEU A 57 9.94 3.46 12.34
C LEU A 57 10.49 2.41 13.31
N ASP A 58 11.80 2.41 13.56
CA ASP A 58 12.45 1.53 14.54
C ASP A 58 11.92 1.79 15.96
N LEU A 59 11.82 3.07 16.34
CA LEU A 59 11.29 3.47 17.64
C LEU A 59 9.85 2.96 17.80
N VAL A 60 9.00 3.17 16.81
CA VAL A 60 7.60 2.72 16.87
C VAL A 60 7.53 1.20 16.95
N SER A 61 8.30 0.48 16.13
CA SER A 61 8.32 -0.98 16.15
C SER A 61 8.78 -1.54 17.50
N LEU A 62 9.75 -0.90 18.16
CA LEU A 62 10.25 -1.31 19.47
C LEU A 62 9.28 -1.00 20.61
N ARG A 63 8.58 0.14 20.53
CA ARG A 63 7.81 0.68 21.67
C ARG A 63 6.32 0.43 21.59
N CYS A 64 5.76 0.16 20.41
CA CYS A 64 4.34 -0.04 20.17
C CYS A 64 4.08 -1.48 19.70
N THR A 65 4.17 -2.45 20.60
CA THR A 65 4.00 -3.89 20.29
C THR A 65 2.54 -4.33 20.19
N GLU A 66 1.62 -3.48 20.68
CA GLU A 66 0.18 -3.73 20.75
C GLU A 66 -0.60 -3.25 19.51
N LEU A 67 0.13 -2.87 18.44
CA LEU A 67 -0.45 -2.35 17.21
C LEU A 67 -1.32 -3.42 16.53
N ARG A 68 -2.54 -3.00 16.18
CA ARG A 68 -3.55 -3.76 15.44
C ARG A 68 -3.74 -3.22 14.03
N ARG A 69 -3.67 -1.91 13.84
CA ARG A 69 -3.82 -1.27 12.52
C ARG A 69 -2.61 -0.40 12.24
N VAL A 70 -1.94 -0.65 11.12
CA VAL A 70 -0.76 0.11 10.71
C VAL A 70 -0.94 0.55 9.27
N ALA A 71 -0.84 1.85 9.02
CA ALA A 71 -0.73 2.45 7.69
C ALA A 71 0.65 3.09 7.53
N LEU A 72 1.40 2.57 6.56
CA LEU A 72 2.75 3.03 6.24
C LEU A 72 2.74 3.81 4.93
N PRO A 73 3.48 4.93 4.86
CA PRO A 73 3.66 5.66 3.62
C PRO A 73 4.59 4.90 2.66
N ALA A 74 4.86 5.50 1.51
CA ALA A 74 6.00 5.12 0.66
C ALA A 74 7.27 4.97 1.51
N LEU A 75 7.88 3.78 1.52
CA LEU A 75 9.09 3.50 2.28
C LEU A 75 10.33 3.79 1.45
N SER A 76 11.39 4.29 2.11
CA SER A 76 12.72 4.31 1.52
C SER A 76 13.21 2.87 1.28
N ALA A 77 14.14 2.65 0.34
CA ALA A 77 14.69 1.32 0.09
C ALA A 77 15.30 0.68 1.36
N ALA A 78 15.87 1.50 2.25
CA ALA A 78 16.43 1.05 3.52
C ALA A 78 15.34 0.63 4.53
N ASP A 79 14.21 1.33 4.57
CA ASP A 79 13.09 0.96 5.44
C ASP A 79 12.31 -0.24 4.92
N ASP A 80 12.13 -0.30 3.60
CA ASP A 80 11.56 -1.43 2.89
C ASP A 80 12.32 -2.72 3.24
N ALA A 81 13.64 -2.76 3.08
CA ALA A 81 14.44 -3.93 3.40
C ALA A 81 14.30 -4.42 4.86
N ARG A 82 13.97 -3.51 5.78
CA ARG A 82 13.83 -3.80 7.22
C ARG A 82 12.39 -4.12 7.62
N LEU A 83 11.39 -3.81 6.78
CA LEU A 83 9.97 -3.99 7.06
C LEU A 83 9.63 -5.39 7.60
N PRO A 84 10.15 -6.52 7.06
CA PRO A 84 9.85 -7.86 7.59
C PRO A 84 10.25 -8.03 9.07
N GLY A 85 11.36 -7.43 9.48
CA GLY A 85 11.83 -7.48 10.88
C GLY A 85 11.01 -6.59 11.81
N LEU A 86 10.47 -5.49 11.29
CA LEU A 86 9.65 -4.55 12.04
C LEU A 86 8.25 -5.10 12.29
N VAL A 87 7.60 -5.68 11.27
CA VAL A 87 6.26 -6.28 11.40
C VAL A 87 6.26 -7.50 12.32
N ALA A 88 7.38 -8.21 12.43
CA ALA A 88 7.51 -9.37 13.32
C ALA A 88 7.32 -9.04 14.81
N ARG A 89 7.38 -7.75 15.18
CA ARG A 89 7.16 -7.27 16.56
C ARG A 89 5.68 -6.97 16.85
N TRP A 90 4.84 -6.79 15.83
CA TRP A 90 3.44 -6.42 15.96
C TRP A 90 2.54 -7.66 16.00
N ARG A 91 2.65 -8.45 17.07
CA ARG A 91 1.95 -9.75 17.19
C ARG A 91 0.43 -9.67 17.18
N ARG A 92 -0.13 -8.49 17.40
CA ARG A 92 -1.57 -8.21 17.38
C ARG A 92 -2.04 -7.53 16.10
N LEU A 93 -1.20 -7.49 15.06
CA LEU A 93 -1.55 -6.83 13.80
C LEU A 93 -2.75 -7.53 13.15
N GLU A 94 -3.78 -6.75 12.86
CA GLU A 94 -5.03 -7.16 12.22
C GLU A 94 -5.16 -6.55 10.81
N HIS A 95 -4.62 -5.34 10.63
CA HIS A 95 -4.69 -4.57 9.39
C HIS A 95 -3.36 -3.90 9.05
N LEU A 96 -2.94 -4.06 7.79
CA LEU A 96 -1.77 -3.37 7.22
C LEU A 96 -2.16 -2.63 5.93
N GLU A 97 -1.83 -1.35 5.87
CA GLU A 97 -1.94 -0.52 4.68
C GLU A 97 -0.54 -0.08 4.24
N LEU A 98 -0.21 -0.33 2.97
CA LEU A 98 1.05 0.02 2.33
C LEU A 98 0.73 0.95 1.15
N GLU A 99 1.13 2.21 1.24
CA GLU A 99 0.89 3.20 0.18
C GLU A 99 1.50 2.77 -1.16
N HIS A 100 2.63 2.06 -1.12
CA HIS A 100 3.24 1.40 -2.28
C HIS A 100 3.71 -0.01 -1.92
N ARG A 101 3.65 -0.92 -2.88
CA ARG A 101 4.21 -2.27 -2.78
C ARG A 101 5.72 -2.19 -2.46
N PRO A 102 6.16 -2.71 -1.30
CA PRO A 102 7.58 -2.84 -0.97
C PRO A 102 8.23 -3.99 -1.75
N ALA A 103 9.50 -3.87 -2.10
CA ALA A 103 10.31 -4.97 -2.66
C ALA A 103 10.43 -6.14 -1.68
N SER A 104 10.41 -5.86 -0.38
CA SER A 104 10.40 -6.87 0.68
C SER A 104 9.02 -7.50 0.95
N PHE A 105 7.99 -7.18 0.15
CA PHE A 105 6.62 -7.63 0.42
C PHE A 105 6.50 -9.15 0.60
N PRO A 106 7.11 -10.02 -0.23
CA PRO A 106 7.03 -11.46 -0.02
C PRO A 106 7.52 -11.92 1.37
N ALA A 107 8.64 -11.36 1.84
CA ALA A 107 9.18 -11.63 3.16
C ALA A 107 8.29 -11.03 4.27
N THR A 108 7.70 -9.85 4.02
CA THR A 108 6.76 -9.21 4.94
C THR A 108 5.49 -10.05 5.11
N ALA A 109 4.90 -10.54 4.02
CA ALA A 109 3.74 -11.42 4.04
C ALA A 109 4.01 -12.71 4.83
N ALA A 110 5.16 -13.36 4.60
CA ALA A 110 5.56 -14.55 5.36
C ALA A 110 5.68 -14.27 6.87
N ARG A 111 6.25 -13.12 7.25
CA ARG A 111 6.39 -12.72 8.67
C ARG A 111 5.05 -12.39 9.31
N VAL A 112 4.15 -11.74 8.58
CA VAL A 112 2.79 -11.44 9.05
C VAL A 112 2.01 -12.73 9.22
N GLY A 113 1.97 -13.59 8.20
CA GLY A 113 1.27 -14.87 8.23
C GLY A 113 1.71 -15.79 9.38
N ALA A 114 3.01 -15.89 9.62
CA ALA A 114 3.55 -16.70 10.73
C ALA A 114 3.43 -16.02 12.10
N GLY A 115 3.36 -14.68 12.15
CA GLY A 115 3.56 -13.91 13.37
C GLY A 115 2.33 -13.21 13.94
N CYS A 116 1.26 -13.07 13.15
CA CYS A 116 0.09 -12.26 13.46
C CYS A 116 -1.20 -13.08 13.27
N PRO A 117 -1.64 -13.84 14.29
CA PRO A 117 -2.77 -14.77 14.14
C PRO A 117 -4.13 -14.09 13.89
N GLY A 118 -4.25 -12.79 14.21
CA GLY A 118 -5.45 -11.98 13.96
C GLY A 118 -5.41 -11.20 12.64
N PHE A 119 -4.37 -11.37 11.82
CA PHE A 119 -4.23 -10.63 10.57
C PHE A 119 -5.34 -11.00 9.60
N SER A 120 -6.11 -10.01 9.17
CA SER A 120 -7.32 -10.22 8.37
C SER A 120 -7.52 -9.18 7.27
N SER A 121 -6.69 -8.13 7.20
CA SER A 121 -6.90 -7.06 6.24
C SER A 121 -5.60 -6.47 5.70
N LEU A 122 -5.51 -6.40 4.37
CA LEU A 122 -4.39 -5.82 3.65
C LEU A 122 -4.90 -4.79 2.63
N LYS A 123 -4.25 -3.63 2.60
CA LYS A 123 -4.38 -2.66 1.51
C LYS A 123 -2.99 -2.37 0.96
N MET A 124 -2.84 -2.45 -0.35
CA MET A 124 -1.56 -2.20 -1.02
C MET A 124 -1.81 -1.63 -2.40
N ALA A 125 -1.03 -0.63 -2.80
CA ALA A 125 -1.05 -0.10 -4.17
C ALA A 125 0.28 -0.35 -4.90
N GLY A 126 0.27 -0.37 -6.23
CA GLY A 126 1.48 -0.53 -7.06
C GLY A 126 1.36 -1.68 -8.06
N ALA A 127 2.50 -2.18 -8.54
CA ALA A 127 2.55 -3.32 -9.45
C ALA A 127 2.64 -4.63 -8.67
N ILE A 128 1.59 -5.43 -8.72
CA ILE A 128 1.50 -6.76 -8.10
C ILE A 128 2.07 -7.77 -9.09
N ARG A 129 3.19 -8.40 -8.74
CA ARG A 129 3.85 -9.41 -9.57
C ARG A 129 3.49 -10.81 -9.10
N ASP A 130 3.79 -11.79 -9.93
CA ASP A 130 3.75 -13.23 -9.63
C ASP A 130 4.26 -13.59 -8.22
N VAL A 131 5.43 -13.09 -7.82
CA VAL A 131 6.04 -13.35 -6.51
C VAL A 131 5.24 -12.75 -5.35
N ASP A 132 4.59 -11.61 -5.58
CA ASP A 132 3.78 -10.91 -4.58
C ASP A 132 2.44 -11.64 -4.38
N ALA A 133 1.81 -12.04 -5.49
CA ALA A 133 0.59 -12.85 -5.50
C ALA A 133 0.81 -14.22 -4.85
N ALA A 134 1.88 -14.92 -5.22
CA ALA A 134 2.26 -16.19 -4.62
C ALA A 134 2.53 -16.06 -3.11
N ALA A 135 3.18 -14.97 -2.68
CA ALA A 135 3.42 -14.75 -1.26
C ALA A 135 2.13 -14.50 -0.47
N MET A 136 1.17 -13.75 -1.02
CA MET A 136 -0.16 -13.59 -0.41
C MET A 136 -0.87 -14.94 -0.29
N ALA A 137 -0.94 -15.68 -1.41
CA ALA A 137 -1.59 -16.98 -1.47
C ALA A 137 -1.02 -17.98 -0.46
N ALA A 138 0.32 -18.06 -0.35
CA ALA A 138 0.99 -19.01 0.52
C ALA A 138 0.99 -18.59 2.00
N SER A 139 1.09 -17.29 2.28
CA SER A 139 1.34 -16.79 3.64
C SER A 139 0.10 -16.23 4.34
N LEU A 140 -0.93 -15.81 3.60
CA LEU A 140 -2.09 -15.10 4.13
C LEU A 140 -3.42 -15.84 3.84
N PRO A 141 -3.55 -17.16 4.09
CA PRO A 141 -4.76 -17.91 3.75
C PRO A 141 -6.01 -17.45 4.53
N ARG A 142 -5.82 -16.79 5.68
CA ARG A 142 -6.89 -16.25 6.54
C ARG A 142 -7.27 -14.79 6.24
N LEU A 143 -6.77 -14.23 5.14
CA LEU A 143 -7.03 -12.85 4.78
C LEU A 143 -8.52 -12.68 4.42
N LYS A 144 -9.21 -11.77 5.10
CA LYS A 144 -10.65 -11.52 4.91
C LYS A 144 -10.94 -10.32 4.01
N ARG A 145 -10.08 -9.29 4.06
CA ARG A 145 -10.26 -8.04 3.30
C ARG A 145 -9.00 -7.67 2.55
N LEU A 146 -9.10 -7.58 1.23
CA LEU A 146 -8.01 -7.16 0.36
C LEU A 146 -8.43 -5.96 -0.49
N CYS A 147 -7.60 -4.92 -0.49
CA CYS A 147 -7.77 -3.74 -1.35
C CYS A 147 -6.49 -3.51 -2.17
N LEU A 148 -6.62 -3.63 -3.48
CA LEU A 148 -5.59 -3.45 -4.50
C LEU A 148 -6.00 -2.37 -5.52
N ASP A 149 -6.85 -1.43 -5.12
CA ASP A 149 -7.34 -0.37 -6.01
C ASP A 149 -6.19 0.41 -6.67
N GLY A 150 -6.31 0.66 -7.98
CA GLY A 150 -5.30 1.39 -8.75
C GLY A 150 -4.00 0.61 -9.01
N CYS A 151 -3.97 -0.70 -8.78
CA CYS A 151 -2.77 -1.51 -9.04
C CYS A 151 -2.60 -1.84 -10.53
N TYR A 152 -1.34 -2.07 -10.91
CA TYR A 152 -1.06 -2.97 -12.03
C TYR A 152 -1.18 -4.40 -11.50
N LEU A 153 -2.18 -5.13 -11.97
CA LEU A 153 -2.57 -6.43 -11.46
C LEU A 153 -3.02 -7.26 -12.66
N PRO A 154 -2.14 -8.08 -13.26
CA PRO A 154 -2.54 -8.94 -14.34
C PRO A 154 -3.51 -10.03 -13.84
N ARG A 155 -4.37 -10.51 -14.74
CA ARG A 155 -5.45 -11.47 -14.42
C ARG A 155 -4.95 -12.69 -13.65
N HIS A 156 -3.82 -13.26 -14.07
CA HIS A 156 -3.30 -14.48 -13.47
C HIS A 156 -2.85 -14.29 -12.01
N GLU A 157 -2.27 -13.14 -11.66
CA GLU A 157 -1.96 -12.80 -10.26
C GLU A 157 -3.22 -12.60 -9.43
N LEU A 158 -4.25 -11.94 -9.98
CA LEU A 158 -5.53 -11.77 -9.30
C LEU A 158 -6.16 -13.13 -8.97
N LEU A 159 -6.21 -14.05 -9.94
CA LEU A 159 -6.73 -15.41 -9.74
C LEU A 159 -5.89 -16.18 -8.72
N ALA A 160 -4.56 -16.08 -8.78
CA ALA A 160 -3.68 -16.72 -7.78
C ALA A 160 -3.98 -16.25 -6.35
N VAL A 161 -4.28 -14.96 -6.17
CA VAL A 161 -4.68 -14.41 -4.87
C VAL A 161 -6.05 -14.91 -4.44
N ILE A 162 -7.04 -14.94 -5.34
CA ILE A 162 -8.39 -15.47 -5.07
C ILE A 162 -8.32 -16.94 -4.64
N HIS A 163 -7.50 -17.75 -5.30
CA HIS A 163 -7.35 -19.18 -4.99
C HIS A 163 -6.57 -19.44 -3.71
N GLY A 164 -5.64 -18.55 -3.33
CA GLY A 164 -4.81 -18.73 -2.14
C GLY A 164 -5.38 -18.14 -0.86
N CYS A 165 -6.10 -17.02 -0.94
CA CYS A 165 -6.73 -16.36 0.21
C CYS A 165 -8.11 -16.98 0.48
N LEU A 166 -8.14 -18.13 1.15
CA LEU A 166 -9.33 -18.98 1.31
C LEU A 166 -10.47 -18.37 2.13
N GLU A 167 -10.17 -17.42 3.03
CA GLU A 167 -11.17 -16.77 3.88
C GLU A 167 -11.59 -15.38 3.38
N LEU A 168 -11.37 -15.07 2.10
CA LEU A 168 -11.61 -13.73 1.57
C LEU A 168 -13.11 -13.40 1.51
N GLU A 169 -13.53 -12.42 2.32
CA GLU A 169 -14.90 -11.93 2.40
C GLU A 169 -15.11 -10.69 1.52
N SER A 170 -14.06 -9.88 1.32
CA SER A 170 -14.10 -8.68 0.49
C SER A 170 -12.80 -8.47 -0.29
N LEU A 171 -12.96 -8.24 -1.59
CA LEU A 171 -11.89 -7.94 -2.54
C LEU A 171 -12.25 -6.68 -3.33
N SER A 172 -11.42 -5.65 -3.21
CA SER A 172 -11.50 -4.44 -4.03
C SER A 172 -10.26 -4.35 -4.90
N ALA A 173 -10.47 -4.35 -6.21
CA ALA A 173 -9.45 -4.16 -7.23
C ALA A 173 -10.02 -3.23 -8.30
N LYS A 174 -10.48 -2.03 -7.89
CA LYS A 174 -11.05 -1.02 -8.79
C LYS A 174 -9.96 -0.28 -9.54
N HIS A 175 -10.26 0.22 -10.73
CA HIS A 175 -9.35 1.04 -11.54
C HIS A 175 -7.96 0.41 -11.73
N CYS A 176 -7.88 -0.91 -11.76
CA CYS A 176 -6.64 -1.65 -11.98
C CYS A 176 -6.34 -1.78 -13.47
N VAL A 177 -5.08 -2.07 -13.78
CA VAL A 177 -4.62 -2.37 -15.13
C VAL A 177 -4.11 -3.81 -15.17
N GLY A 178 -4.66 -4.63 -16.06
CA GLY A 178 -4.20 -6.01 -16.28
C GLY A 178 -5.30 -7.07 -16.32
N PHE A 179 -6.55 -6.69 -16.06
CA PHE A 179 -7.75 -7.50 -16.24
C PHE A 179 -8.95 -6.58 -16.50
N ASP A 180 -9.99 -7.08 -17.16
CA ASP A 180 -11.20 -6.32 -17.44
C ASP A 180 -12.23 -6.45 -16.31
N GLU A 181 -12.97 -5.39 -16.00
CA GLU A 181 -14.04 -5.44 -14.99
C GLU A 181 -15.15 -6.45 -15.33
N GLY A 182 -15.35 -6.76 -16.62
CA GLY A 182 -16.29 -7.74 -17.14
C GLY A 182 -15.70 -9.14 -17.33
N ASP A 183 -14.51 -9.42 -16.77
CA ASP A 183 -13.85 -10.72 -16.92
C ASP A 183 -14.66 -11.86 -16.26
N GLU A 184 -15.27 -12.72 -17.09
CA GLU A 184 -16.12 -13.83 -16.66
C GLU A 184 -15.37 -14.86 -15.81
N GLU A 185 -14.08 -15.07 -16.06
CA GLU A 185 -13.26 -16.00 -15.29
C GLU A 185 -13.05 -15.44 -13.88
N VAL A 186 -12.68 -14.16 -13.76
CA VAL A 186 -12.56 -13.48 -12.46
C VAL A 186 -13.89 -13.51 -11.70
N ALA A 187 -15.01 -13.21 -12.36
CA ALA A 187 -16.33 -13.25 -11.73
C ALA A 187 -16.71 -14.65 -11.22
N ARG A 188 -16.44 -15.69 -12.02
CA ARG A 188 -16.72 -17.08 -11.67
C ARG A 188 -15.87 -17.55 -10.48
N GLU A 189 -14.57 -17.27 -10.51
CA GLU A 189 -13.63 -17.70 -9.46
C GLU A 189 -13.82 -16.91 -8.16
N ALA A 190 -14.24 -15.65 -8.24
CA ALA A 190 -14.55 -14.80 -7.09
C ALA A 190 -15.98 -14.96 -6.55
N ALA A 191 -16.80 -15.88 -7.09
CA ALA A 191 -18.23 -15.99 -6.77
C ALA A 191 -18.54 -16.22 -5.28
N MET A 192 -17.61 -16.80 -4.52
CA MET A 192 -17.75 -17.04 -3.08
C MET A 192 -17.37 -15.83 -2.22
N ILE A 193 -16.75 -14.80 -2.80
CA ILE A 193 -16.35 -13.58 -2.08
C ILE A 193 -17.60 -12.71 -1.91
N GLY A 194 -18.01 -12.46 -0.66
CA GLY A 194 -19.25 -11.74 -0.35
C GLY A 194 -19.31 -10.31 -0.92
N ARG A 195 -18.16 -9.65 -1.10
CA ARG A 195 -18.06 -8.34 -1.75
C ARG A 195 -16.88 -8.27 -2.72
N LEU A 196 -17.17 -8.33 -4.01
CA LEU A 196 -16.22 -8.08 -5.09
C LEU A 196 -16.44 -6.70 -5.70
N GLU A 197 -15.38 -5.89 -5.79
CA GLU A 197 -15.40 -4.58 -6.43
C GLU A 197 -14.26 -4.47 -7.45
N VAL A 198 -14.56 -4.64 -8.73
CA VAL A 198 -13.57 -4.56 -9.83
C VAL A 198 -13.82 -3.41 -10.80
N GLY A 199 -14.77 -2.53 -10.46
CA GLY A 199 -15.20 -1.44 -11.33
C GLY A 199 -14.06 -0.52 -11.80
N GLY A 200 -14.09 -0.15 -13.08
CA GLY A 200 -13.12 0.67 -13.78
C GLY A 200 -11.80 -0.01 -14.10
N SER A 201 -11.65 -1.31 -13.82
CA SER A 201 -10.47 -2.09 -14.19
C SER A 201 -10.50 -2.47 -15.67
N ARG A 202 -9.34 -2.39 -16.31
CA ARG A 202 -9.21 -2.58 -17.75
C ARG A 202 -7.99 -3.40 -18.11
N LEU A 203 -8.15 -4.25 -19.12
CA LEU A 203 -7.02 -4.83 -19.84
C LEU A 203 -6.46 -3.76 -20.78
N VAL A 204 -5.15 -3.52 -20.74
CA VAL A 204 -4.52 -2.66 -21.75
C VAL A 204 -4.09 -3.57 -22.88
N ASP A 205 -4.81 -3.50 -24.00
CA ASP A 205 -4.40 -4.15 -25.24
C ASP A 205 -3.09 -3.53 -25.71
N LYS A 206 -2.14 -4.38 -26.14
CA LYS A 206 -0.79 -3.95 -26.58
C LYS A 206 -0.78 -3.17 -27.91
N PHE A 207 -1.86 -2.49 -28.30
CA PHE A 207 -1.99 -1.85 -29.62
C PHE A 207 -2.80 -0.55 -29.64
N ASP A 208 -2.42 0.44 -28.84
CA ASP A 208 -2.71 1.86 -29.12
C ASP A 208 -1.41 2.63 -29.41
N GLN A 209 -0.63 2.11 -30.36
CA GLN A 209 0.45 2.82 -31.03
C GLN A 209 0.02 3.26 -32.46
N ARG A 210 -1.25 3.65 -32.58
CA ARG A 210 -1.84 4.39 -33.70
C ARG A 210 -2.50 5.58 -33.00
N ASP A 211 -1.86 6.74 -32.86
CA ASP A 211 -1.77 7.75 -33.90
C ASP A 211 -0.56 8.68 -33.67
N VAL A 212 0.62 8.30 -34.17
CA VAL A 212 1.67 9.27 -34.56
C VAL A 212 2.38 8.65 -35.74
N ASP A 213 1.77 8.73 -36.93
CA ASP A 213 2.45 8.66 -38.23
C ASP A 213 1.37 8.87 -39.30
N GLY A 214 1.05 10.14 -39.51
CA GLY A 214 0.01 10.60 -40.42
C GLY A 214 0.24 12.04 -40.84
N LEU A 215 1.49 12.41 -41.14
CA LEU A 215 1.87 13.58 -41.92
C LEU A 215 3.14 13.22 -42.71
N ASP A 216 2.98 12.42 -43.76
CA ASP A 216 3.93 12.41 -44.86
C ASP A 216 3.57 13.53 -45.84
N ASP A 217 4.66 14.15 -46.31
CA ASP A 217 4.83 14.91 -47.55
C ASP A 217 4.54 16.41 -47.50
N ASP A 218 5.62 17.19 -47.33
CA ASP A 218 6.01 18.02 -48.48
C ASP A 218 7.54 18.20 -48.54
N THR A 219 8.09 17.76 -49.67
CA THR A 219 9.52 17.70 -49.97
C THR A 219 9.86 18.80 -50.98
N SER A 220 10.42 19.95 -50.58
CA SER A 220 11.21 20.83 -51.48
C SER A 220 11.78 22.03 -50.71
N SER A 221 13.08 22.07 -50.43
CA SER A 221 14.16 22.67 -51.23
C SER A 221 14.41 24.18 -50.98
N TYR A 222 15.70 24.50 -50.94
CA TYR A 222 16.33 25.81 -51.19
C TYR A 222 16.56 26.84 -50.05
N VAL A 223 17.87 26.95 -49.75
CA VAL A 223 18.78 28.10 -49.47
C VAL A 223 18.84 28.83 -48.13
N ASP A 224 20.07 28.76 -47.59
CA ASP A 224 20.80 29.83 -46.90
C ASP A 224 20.49 31.23 -47.42
N VAL A 225 20.08 32.15 -46.52
CA VAL A 225 20.44 33.58 -46.59
C VAL A 225 20.56 34.17 -45.18
N MET A 226 21.81 34.42 -44.79
CA MET A 226 22.38 35.35 -43.78
C MET A 226 22.05 35.20 -42.29
#